data_AF-A0A6M0SBX2-F1
#
_entry.id   AF-A0A6M0SBX2-F1
#
_cell.length_a   1.000
_cell.length_b   1.000
_cell.length_c   1.000
_cell.angle_alpha   90.00
_cell.angle_beta   90.00
_cell.angle_gamma   90.00
#
_symmetry.space_group_name_H-M   'P 1'
#
loop_
_entity.id
_entity.type
_entity.pdbx_description
1 polymer ?
#
loop_
_entity_poly.entity_id
_entity_poly.type
_entity_poly.pdbx_seq_one_letter_code
_entity_poly.pdbx_strand_id
1 'polypeptide(L)'
;MSEKLIVQHIMKQIGATALKTILLFLGLSLWEASTTSVLAQIDHSGCYIQDRNGEFYDLSVLCTIPNDGNVAPVLQTGDVQVTLRWNTSDDLDLIVVDPAGSIVDFGSPTSPSGGQLDVDANGFCQTQNFSPVENIFWPTGSAPDGEYLAYVTLAIPCSLEDLASNDINAANIAYENLAVPYTLTILNDGVTTTYEGMSKPEGLGVDYPFQVGPVTGSNETDLGTDEAPKDDLELPNFGLPEL
;
A
#
# COMPACT_ATOMS: atom_id res chain seq x y z
N MET A 1 2.52 -62.86 -39.62
CA MET A 1 3.68 -63.69 -39.20
C MET A 1 4.92 -62.95 -39.68
N SER A 2 5.78 -62.51 -38.74
CA SER A 2 7.19 -62.08 -38.84
C SER A 2 7.64 -61.19 -40.02
N GLU A 3 8.60 -60.27 -39.93
CA GLU A 3 9.55 -59.76 -38.94
C GLU A 3 10.28 -58.65 -39.73
N LYS A 4 10.52 -57.47 -39.14
CA LYS A 4 11.85 -56.99 -38.71
C LYS A 4 12.95 -56.91 -39.80
N LEU A 5 13.72 -55.84 -39.66
CA LEU A 5 15.01 -55.45 -40.28
C LEU A 5 14.87 -54.49 -41.47
N ILE A 6 15.50 -53.31 -41.53
CA ILE A 6 16.50 -52.67 -40.67
C ILE A 6 16.37 -51.16 -40.86
N VAL A 7 16.38 -50.48 -39.72
CA VAL A 7 16.53 -49.03 -39.54
C VAL A 7 17.91 -48.59 -40.06
N GLN A 8 17.97 -47.37 -40.61
CA GLN A 8 19.16 -46.62 -41.03
C GLN A 8 19.75 -46.94 -42.41
N HIS A 9 19.21 -46.27 -43.42
CA HIS A 9 20.10 -45.64 -44.39
C HIS A 9 19.54 -44.26 -44.83
N ILE A 10 20.41 -43.26 -44.70
CA ILE A 10 20.47 -42.04 -45.50
C ILE A 10 19.58 -40.85 -45.07
N MET A 11 20.30 -39.85 -44.54
CA MET A 11 19.94 -38.44 -44.52
C MET A 11 19.62 -37.90 -45.93
N LYS A 12 18.76 -36.86 -45.96
CA LYS A 12 18.67 -35.82 -47.01
C LYS A 12 18.11 -36.29 -48.36
N GLN A 13 16.90 -35.82 -48.70
CA GLN A 13 16.67 -34.82 -49.75
C GLN A 13 15.17 -34.44 -49.88
N ILE A 14 14.92 -33.13 -49.81
CA ILE A 14 14.07 -32.28 -50.70
C ILE A 14 12.75 -32.87 -51.26
N GLY A 15 11.64 -32.16 -51.01
CA GLY A 15 10.65 -31.89 -52.07
C GLY A 15 9.18 -32.25 -51.81
N ALA A 16 8.38 -31.21 -51.55
CA ALA A 16 7.01 -30.93 -52.04
C ALA A 16 5.83 -31.93 -51.85
N THR A 17 4.75 -31.36 -51.28
CA THR A 17 3.31 -31.55 -51.56
C THR A 17 2.56 -32.82 -51.09
N ALA A 18 1.80 -32.60 -49.99
CA ALA A 18 0.38 -32.91 -49.74
C ALA A 18 -0.17 -34.33 -50.01
N LEU A 19 -0.61 -35.04 -48.95
CA LEU A 19 -2.01 -35.48 -48.80
C LEU A 19 -2.34 -35.98 -47.37
N LYS A 20 -3.57 -35.62 -46.97
CA LYS A 20 -4.40 -36.01 -45.80
C LYS A 20 -4.12 -37.37 -45.13
N THR A 21 -4.24 -37.41 -43.79
CA THR A 21 -5.24 -38.17 -42.96
C THR A 21 -4.78 -38.14 -41.48
N ILE A 22 -5.36 -37.27 -40.63
CA ILE A 22 -6.28 -37.58 -39.50
C ILE A 22 -5.82 -38.77 -38.63
N LEU A 23 -5.33 -38.51 -37.41
CA LEU A 23 -6.02 -38.86 -36.15
C LEU A 23 -5.23 -38.36 -34.91
N LEU A 24 -5.97 -37.66 -34.04
CA LEU A 24 -5.87 -37.59 -32.57
C LEU A 24 -4.48 -37.37 -31.94
N PHE A 25 -4.25 -36.16 -31.42
CA PHE A 25 -4.08 -35.97 -29.98
C PHE A 25 -4.70 -34.62 -29.58
N LEU A 26 -5.85 -34.72 -28.91
CA LEU A 26 -6.38 -33.69 -28.03
C LEU A 26 -5.34 -33.43 -26.94
N GLY A 27 -5.00 -32.17 -26.74
CA GLY A 27 -4.03 -31.76 -25.71
C GLY A 27 -3.23 -30.52 -26.10
N LEU A 28 -3.82 -29.58 -26.84
CA LEU A 28 -3.36 -28.20 -26.75
C LEU A 28 -3.87 -27.71 -25.40
N SER A 29 -2.98 -27.80 -24.42
CA SER A 29 -3.15 -27.19 -23.11
C SER A 29 -3.68 -25.77 -23.30
N LEU A 30 -4.85 -25.53 -22.75
CA LEU A 30 -5.21 -24.20 -22.28
C LEU A 30 -4.00 -23.74 -21.45
N TRP A 31 -3.22 -22.79 -21.96
CA TRP A 31 -2.46 -21.97 -21.03
C TRP A 31 -3.53 -21.18 -20.27
N GLU A 32 -3.96 -21.75 -19.15
CA GLU A 32 -4.38 -20.94 -18.02
C GLU A 32 -3.26 -19.92 -17.83
N ALA A 33 -3.56 -18.66 -18.11
CA ALA A 33 -2.78 -17.58 -17.55
C ALA A 33 -2.89 -17.75 -16.03
N SER A 34 -1.91 -18.40 -15.44
CA SER A 34 -1.75 -18.42 -14.00
C SER A 34 -1.42 -16.98 -13.59
N THR A 35 -2.43 -16.18 -13.28
CA THR A 35 -2.25 -14.95 -12.52
C THR A 35 -2.16 -15.33 -11.06
N THR A 36 -0.97 -15.77 -10.65
CA THR A 36 -0.66 -15.99 -9.25
C THR A 36 0.70 -15.42 -8.92
N SER A 37 0.67 -14.20 -8.37
CA SER A 37 1.25 -13.91 -7.06
C SER A 37 0.89 -12.49 -6.64
N VAL A 38 -0.13 -12.37 -5.77
CA VAL A 38 -0.27 -11.24 -4.84
C VAL A 38 0.79 -11.42 -3.77
N LEU A 39 1.66 -10.43 -3.56
CA LEU A 39 2.34 -10.14 -2.30
C LEU A 39 2.77 -8.66 -2.29
N ALA A 40 2.03 -7.80 -1.59
CA ALA A 40 2.59 -6.60 -0.99
C ALA A 40 3.19 -7.01 0.36
N GLN A 41 4.37 -7.63 0.33
CA GLN A 41 5.12 -7.91 1.54
C GLN A 41 6.60 -7.76 1.23
N ILE A 42 7.07 -6.51 1.24
CA ILE A 42 8.47 -6.25 1.45
C ILE A 42 8.59 -6.07 2.96
N ASP A 43 8.90 -7.19 3.65
CA ASP A 43 9.53 -7.10 4.96
C ASP A 43 10.76 -6.19 4.81
N HIS A 44 10.97 -5.33 5.80
CA HIS A 44 12.06 -4.36 5.94
C HIS A 44 11.75 -2.92 5.51
N SER A 45 11.32 -2.14 6.49
CA SER A 45 11.53 -0.69 6.59
C SER A 45 12.00 -0.41 8.02
N GLY A 46 13.20 -0.81 8.44
CA GLY A 46 14.46 -0.21 8.05
C GLY A 46 14.98 0.53 9.29
N CYS A 47 16.11 0.07 9.85
CA CYS A 47 16.80 0.85 10.86
C CYS A 47 17.44 2.04 10.17
N TYR A 48 17.20 3.26 10.64
CA TYR A 48 17.93 4.42 10.15
C TYR A 48 18.49 5.19 11.34
N ILE A 49 19.59 5.90 11.11
CA ILE A 49 20.02 6.97 12.01
C ILE A 49 19.81 8.29 11.30
N GLN A 50 19.33 9.28 12.03
CA GLN A 50 19.29 10.67 11.58
C GLN A 50 20.48 11.41 12.21
N ASP A 51 21.28 12.10 11.40
CA ASP A 51 22.35 12.93 11.94
C ASP A 51 21.84 14.30 12.43
N ARG A 52 22.76 15.11 12.97
CA ARG A 52 22.43 16.46 13.51
C ARG A 52 21.98 17.47 12.44
N ASN A 53 22.12 17.14 11.17
CA ASN A 53 21.68 17.97 10.05
C ASN A 53 20.34 17.46 9.47
N GLY A 54 19.78 16.39 10.03
CA GLY A 54 18.52 15.79 9.58
C GLY A 54 18.68 14.75 8.47
N GLU A 55 19.90 14.34 8.12
CA GLU A 55 20.16 13.36 7.06
C GLU A 55 19.97 11.93 7.56
N PHE A 56 19.22 11.12 6.81
CA PHE A 56 18.89 9.73 7.16
C PHE A 56 19.87 8.74 6.52
N TYR A 57 20.37 7.80 7.32
CA TYR A 57 21.27 6.74 6.89
C TYR A 57 20.61 5.38 7.10
N ASP A 58 20.43 4.62 6.03
CA ASP A 58 19.90 3.25 6.08
C ASP A 58 20.92 2.28 6.70
N LEU A 59 20.56 1.75 7.87
CA LEU A 59 21.29 0.76 8.66
C LEU A 59 20.59 -0.62 8.64
N SER A 60 19.70 -0.89 7.69
CA SER A 60 19.04 -2.19 7.51
C SER A 60 20.01 -3.38 7.49
N VAL A 61 21.25 -3.18 7.04
CA VAL A 61 22.32 -4.19 7.02
C VAL A 61 22.90 -4.48 8.41
N LEU A 62 22.81 -3.55 9.36
CA LEU A 62 23.42 -3.64 10.69
C LEU A 62 22.43 -4.04 11.79
N CYS A 63 21.15 -3.83 11.56
CA CYS A 63 20.10 -4.32 12.44
C CYS A 63 19.71 -5.74 12.06
N THR A 64 20.34 -6.72 12.68
CA THR A 64 19.61 -7.96 12.96
C THR A 64 18.48 -7.58 13.91
N ILE A 65 17.25 -7.48 13.40
CA ILE A 65 16.04 -7.48 14.22
C ILE A 65 16.24 -8.59 15.25
N PRO A 66 16.32 -8.30 16.56
CA PRO A 66 16.21 -9.36 17.55
C PRO A 66 14.93 -10.10 17.17
N ASN A 67 14.97 -11.42 17.03
CA ASN A 67 13.75 -12.22 16.98
C ASN A 67 13.03 -12.02 18.32
N ASP A 68 12.39 -10.88 18.53
CA ASP A 68 11.26 -10.78 19.40
C ASP A 68 10.12 -11.53 18.72
N GLY A 69 9.15 -12.01 19.49
CA GLY A 69 8.05 -12.80 18.95
C GLY A 69 7.08 -12.02 18.06
N ASN A 70 7.46 -10.86 17.48
CA ASN A 70 6.60 -10.09 16.59
C ASN A 70 6.65 -10.69 15.18
N VAL A 71 5.90 -11.77 15.00
CA VAL A 71 5.48 -12.18 13.66
C VAL A 71 4.71 -11.01 13.06
N ALA A 72 5.18 -10.46 11.93
CA ALA A 72 4.48 -9.42 11.22
C ALA A 72 2.99 -9.81 11.07
N PRO A 73 2.04 -8.91 11.35
CA PRO A 73 0.63 -9.27 11.32
C PRO A 73 0.26 -9.72 9.90
N VAL A 74 -0.60 -10.72 9.83
CA VAL A 74 -1.16 -11.14 8.53
C VAL A 74 -2.14 -10.07 8.09
N LEU A 75 -1.82 -9.40 6.99
CA LEU A 75 -2.67 -8.37 6.40
C LEU A 75 -3.71 -8.99 5.48
N GLN A 76 -4.94 -8.52 5.56
CA GLN A 76 -5.98 -8.79 4.58
C GLN A 76 -5.74 -7.99 3.30
N THR A 77 -6.32 -8.47 2.20
CA THR A 77 -6.09 -7.95 0.85
C THR A 77 -7.34 -8.10 -0.01
N GLY A 78 -7.35 -7.48 -1.19
CA GLY A 78 -8.44 -7.57 -2.15
C GLY A 78 -8.15 -6.78 -3.42
N ASP A 79 -9.18 -6.13 -3.99
CA ASP A 79 -9.04 -5.34 -5.22
C ASP A 79 -8.17 -4.10 -4.97
N VAL A 80 -8.39 -3.48 -3.80
CA VAL A 80 -7.60 -2.37 -3.27
C VAL A 80 -7.02 -2.80 -1.94
N GLN A 81 -5.73 -2.53 -1.73
CA GLN A 81 -5.08 -2.61 -0.44
C GLN A 81 -4.09 -1.45 -0.33
N VAL A 82 -4.20 -0.66 0.72
CA VAL A 82 -3.30 0.44 1.06
C VAL A 82 -2.63 0.08 2.38
N THR A 83 -1.31 -0.01 2.37
CA THR A 83 -0.53 -0.39 3.54
C THR A 83 0.50 0.67 3.86
N LEU A 84 0.45 1.18 5.09
CA LEU A 84 1.38 2.14 5.67
C LEU A 84 2.38 1.40 6.56
N ARG A 85 3.66 1.74 6.45
CA ARG A 85 4.73 1.28 7.36
C ARG A 85 5.65 2.42 7.74
N TRP A 86 6.11 2.41 8.98
CA TRP A 86 7.12 3.32 9.51
C TRP A 86 7.98 2.60 10.56
N ASN A 87 8.88 3.31 11.22
CA ASN A 87 9.91 2.72 12.09
C ASN A 87 10.17 3.50 13.38
N THR A 88 9.25 4.36 13.76
CA THR A 88 9.24 5.04 15.05
C THR A 88 8.08 4.53 15.88
N SER A 89 8.09 4.83 17.17
CA SER A 89 6.97 4.56 18.07
C SER A 89 5.87 5.62 17.98
N ASP A 90 6.01 6.59 17.07
CA ASP A 90 4.98 7.61 16.87
C ASP A 90 3.71 6.99 16.28
N ASP A 91 2.59 7.65 16.52
CA ASP A 91 1.26 7.25 16.06
C ASP A 91 1.00 7.92 14.70
N LEU A 92 1.07 7.13 13.62
CA LEU A 92 0.77 7.59 12.27
C LEU A 92 -0.51 6.91 11.82
N ASP A 93 -1.47 7.70 11.35
CA ASP A 93 -2.73 7.19 10.81
C ASP A 93 -2.68 7.09 9.29
N LEU A 94 -3.20 5.98 8.77
CA LEU A 94 -3.58 5.80 7.37
C LEU A 94 -5.05 6.17 7.17
N ILE A 95 -5.30 7.07 6.22
CA ILE A 95 -6.65 7.46 5.83
C ILE A 95 -6.85 7.19 4.34
N VAL A 96 -7.97 6.55 4.00
CA VAL A 96 -8.39 6.34 2.61
C VAL A 96 -9.81 6.85 2.41
N VAL A 97 -9.99 7.72 1.42
CA VAL A 97 -11.28 8.22 0.96
C VAL A 97 -11.68 7.45 -0.30
N ASP A 98 -12.90 6.88 -0.27
CA ASP A 98 -13.47 6.16 -1.40
C ASP A 98 -14.14 7.10 -2.43
N PRO A 99 -14.54 6.61 -3.62
CA PRO A 99 -15.17 7.43 -4.66
C PRO A 99 -16.49 8.08 -4.28
N ALA A 100 -17.17 7.57 -3.24
CA ALA A 100 -18.39 8.16 -2.71
C ALA A 100 -18.11 9.21 -1.62
N GLY A 101 -16.85 9.43 -1.26
CA GLY A 101 -16.41 10.35 -0.21
C GLY A 101 -16.42 9.74 1.20
N SER A 102 -16.60 8.42 1.33
CA SER A 102 -16.53 7.77 2.64
C SER A 102 -15.08 7.63 3.07
N ILE A 103 -14.80 7.92 4.34
CA ILE A 103 -13.48 7.79 4.95
C ILE A 103 -13.37 6.40 5.60
N VAL A 104 -12.21 5.75 5.41
CA VAL A 104 -11.76 4.62 6.22
C VAL A 104 -10.46 5.05 6.92
N ASP A 105 -10.47 4.98 8.25
CA ASP A 105 -9.36 5.32 9.15
C ASP A 105 -9.58 4.65 10.53
N PHE A 106 -8.74 4.95 11.51
CA PHE A 106 -8.89 4.46 12.88
C PHE A 106 -10.27 4.80 13.49
N GLY A 107 -10.79 6.01 13.24
CA GLY A 107 -12.08 6.48 13.77
C GLY A 107 -13.30 5.88 13.06
N SER A 108 -13.14 5.51 11.80
CA SER A 108 -14.15 4.94 10.90
C SER A 108 -13.57 3.69 10.21
N PRO A 109 -13.38 2.57 10.93
CA PRO A 109 -12.62 1.43 10.42
C PRO A 109 -13.34 0.65 9.32
N THR A 110 -14.59 1.00 8.99
CA THR A 110 -15.31 0.42 7.85
C THR A 110 -16.11 1.48 7.09
N SER A 111 -16.27 1.29 5.77
CA SER A 111 -17.13 2.14 4.93
C SER A 111 -18.34 1.39 4.35
N PRO A 112 -19.40 2.10 3.94
CA PRO A 112 -20.53 1.51 3.21
C PRO A 112 -20.14 0.84 1.88
N SER A 113 -19.03 1.26 1.27
CA SER A 113 -18.49 0.66 0.03
C SER A 113 -17.73 -0.65 0.28
N GLY A 114 -17.52 -1.05 1.54
CA GLY A 114 -16.88 -2.32 1.91
C GLY A 114 -15.41 -2.21 2.32
N GLY A 115 -14.87 -0.99 2.39
CA GLY A 115 -13.52 -0.74 2.88
C GLY A 115 -13.39 -1.08 4.35
N GLN A 116 -12.22 -1.58 4.75
CA GLN A 116 -11.94 -2.07 6.11
C GLN A 116 -10.50 -1.75 6.51
N LEU A 117 -10.32 -1.15 7.69
CA LEU A 117 -9.06 -1.14 8.44
C LEU A 117 -8.96 -2.44 9.25
N ASP A 118 -7.97 -3.29 8.96
CA ASP A 118 -7.81 -4.58 9.65
C ASP A 118 -6.63 -4.63 10.62
N VAL A 119 -5.61 -3.80 10.39
CA VAL A 119 -4.46 -3.64 11.29
C VAL A 119 -4.20 -2.16 11.51
N ASP A 120 -4.03 -1.82 12.79
CA ASP A 120 -3.77 -0.51 13.36
C ASP A 120 -2.54 -0.62 14.29
N ALA A 121 -1.73 0.43 14.42
CA ALA A 121 -0.50 0.37 15.21
C ALA A 121 -0.15 1.69 15.88
N ASN A 122 0.40 1.61 17.10
CA ASN A 122 0.80 2.76 17.94
C ASN A 122 -0.34 3.71 18.35
N GLY A 123 -1.59 3.40 18.03
CA GLY A 123 -2.77 4.16 18.43
C GLY A 123 -2.75 4.66 19.88
N PHE A 124 -2.92 5.97 20.04
CA PHE A 124 -2.93 6.69 21.32
C PHE A 124 -1.66 6.48 22.16
N CYS A 125 -0.52 6.18 21.54
CA CYS A 125 0.75 5.88 22.23
C CYS A 125 0.64 4.72 23.25
N GLN A 126 -0.38 3.86 23.16
CA GLN A 126 -0.63 2.81 24.15
C GLN A 126 0.35 1.64 24.03
N THR A 127 0.96 1.49 22.85
CA THR A 127 1.98 0.48 22.57
C THR A 127 3.15 1.13 21.87
N GLN A 128 4.36 0.64 22.13
CA GLN A 128 5.57 1.07 21.43
C GLN A 128 5.99 -0.03 20.47
N ASN A 129 5.48 0.04 19.24
CA ASN A 129 5.94 -0.78 18.13
C ASN A 129 6.91 0.04 17.26
N PHE A 130 8.08 -0.52 16.98
CA PHE A 130 9.12 0.08 16.12
C PHE A 130 9.18 -0.57 14.73
N SER A 131 8.26 -1.48 14.43
CA SER A 131 7.93 -1.94 13.08
C SER A 131 6.40 -1.92 12.87
N PRO A 132 5.77 -0.75 13.07
CA PRO A 132 4.32 -0.58 12.93
C PRO A 132 3.85 -0.71 11.48
N VAL A 133 2.60 -1.11 11.35
CA VAL A 133 1.90 -1.26 10.08
C VAL A 133 0.44 -0.93 10.26
N GLU A 134 -0.12 -0.16 9.33
CA GLU A 134 -1.56 -0.03 9.15
C GLU A 134 -1.98 -0.52 7.78
N ASN A 135 -3.18 -1.08 7.69
CA ASN A 135 -3.67 -1.64 6.44
C ASN A 135 -5.16 -1.41 6.26
N ILE A 136 -5.51 -0.77 5.15
CA ILE A 136 -6.89 -0.58 4.69
C ILE A 136 -7.07 -1.32 3.38
N PHE A 137 -8.16 -2.07 3.24
CA PHE A 137 -8.42 -2.84 2.03
C PHE A 137 -9.91 -2.90 1.68
N TRP A 138 -10.19 -3.13 0.40
CA TRP A 138 -11.50 -3.54 -0.10
C TRP A 138 -11.38 -4.99 -0.58
N PRO A 139 -12.17 -5.93 -0.02
CA PRO A 139 -12.20 -7.32 -0.47
C PRO A 139 -12.39 -7.48 -1.98
N THR A 140 -11.98 -8.62 -2.53
CA THR A 140 -12.14 -8.91 -3.96
C THR A 140 -13.60 -8.81 -4.42
N GLY A 141 -13.83 -8.10 -5.51
CA GLY A 141 -15.13 -7.80 -6.09
C GLY A 141 -15.96 -6.76 -5.33
N SER A 142 -15.36 -5.97 -4.44
CA SER A 142 -16.09 -4.99 -3.61
C SER A 142 -15.64 -3.55 -3.77
N ALA A 143 -14.43 -3.29 -4.29
CA ALA A 143 -13.98 -1.92 -4.51
C ALA A 143 -14.83 -1.26 -5.61
N PRO A 144 -15.55 -0.16 -5.33
CA PRO A 144 -16.22 0.60 -6.38
C PRO A 144 -15.20 1.23 -7.35
N ASP A 145 -15.56 1.30 -8.63
CA ASP A 145 -14.83 2.09 -9.63
C ASP A 145 -14.87 3.57 -9.25
N GLY A 146 -13.74 4.27 -9.41
CA GLY A 146 -13.65 5.70 -9.15
C GLY A 146 -12.29 6.13 -8.63
N GLU A 147 -12.18 7.42 -8.35
CA GLU A 147 -11.01 8.02 -7.75
C GLU A 147 -11.03 7.81 -6.24
N TYR A 148 -9.92 7.27 -5.72
CA TYR A 148 -9.64 7.16 -4.31
C TYR A 148 -8.53 8.13 -3.95
N LEU A 149 -8.50 8.53 -2.69
CA LEU A 149 -7.42 9.34 -2.14
C LEU A 149 -6.89 8.67 -0.88
N ALA A 150 -5.61 8.36 -0.84
CA ALA A 150 -4.93 7.96 0.39
C ALA A 150 -4.03 9.09 0.90
N TYR A 151 -3.94 9.25 2.21
CA TYR A 151 -2.96 10.14 2.85
C TYR A 151 -2.59 9.63 4.24
N VAL A 152 -1.48 10.16 4.76
CA VAL A 152 -0.84 9.70 6.00
C VAL A 152 -0.64 10.89 6.92
N THR A 153 -1.11 10.81 8.16
CA THR A 153 -0.93 11.88 9.15
C THR A 153 -0.09 11.41 10.32
N LEU A 154 0.63 12.33 10.95
CA LEU A 154 1.27 12.11 12.25
C LEU A 154 0.23 12.51 13.29
N ALA A 155 -0.46 11.51 13.85
CA ALA A 155 -1.55 11.71 14.78
C ALA A 155 -1.01 12.19 16.14
N ILE A 156 -0.05 11.45 16.68
CA ILE A 156 0.56 11.74 17.97
C ILE A 156 2.07 11.48 17.92
N PRO A 157 2.93 12.48 18.23
CA PRO A 157 4.37 12.31 18.29
C PRO A 157 4.81 11.60 19.59
N CYS A 158 4.42 10.33 19.75
CA CYS A 158 4.64 9.54 20.97
C CYS A 158 6.12 9.51 21.41
N SER A 159 7.06 9.59 20.47
CA SER A 159 8.49 9.65 20.76
C SER A 159 8.90 10.86 21.61
N LEU A 160 8.04 11.89 21.70
CA LEU A 160 8.30 13.12 22.46
C LEU A 160 7.68 13.12 23.86
N GLU A 161 6.83 12.14 24.25
CA GLU A 161 6.12 12.15 25.55
C GLU A 161 7.07 12.21 26.76
N ASP A 162 8.11 11.36 26.73
CA ASP A 162 9.13 11.32 27.78
C ASP A 162 9.97 12.60 27.82
N LEU A 163 10.27 13.18 26.65
CA LEU A 163 11.03 14.41 26.56
C LEU A 163 10.21 15.59 27.09
N ALA A 164 8.95 15.71 26.70
CA ALA A 164 8.05 16.77 27.15
C ALA A 164 7.83 16.75 28.67
N SER A 165 7.82 15.56 29.27
CA SER A 165 7.70 15.39 30.72
C SER A 165 8.92 15.88 31.51
N ASN A 166 10.11 15.88 30.90
CA ASN A 166 11.37 16.22 31.55
C ASN A 166 11.89 17.62 31.19
N ASP A 167 11.74 18.03 29.93
CA ASP A 167 12.22 19.30 29.39
C ASP A 167 11.32 19.77 28.23
N ILE A 168 10.31 20.58 28.58
CA ILE A 168 9.35 21.11 27.62
C ILE A 168 10.00 21.99 26.53
N ASN A 169 11.09 22.69 26.83
CA ASN A 169 11.75 23.53 25.83
C ASN A 169 12.48 22.66 24.80
N ALA A 170 13.15 21.61 25.25
CA ALA A 170 13.76 20.63 24.35
C ALA A 170 12.70 19.90 23.51
N ALA A 171 11.56 19.55 24.09
CA ALA A 171 10.45 18.93 23.38
C ALA A 171 9.88 19.83 22.28
N ASN A 172 9.67 21.12 22.56
CA ASN A 172 9.18 22.08 21.57
C ASN A 172 10.16 22.23 20.39
N ILE A 173 11.46 22.28 20.66
CA ILE A 173 12.49 22.33 19.61
C ILE A 173 12.49 21.04 18.77
N ALA A 174 12.33 19.88 19.42
CA ALA A 174 12.25 18.60 18.72
C ALA A 174 10.99 18.51 17.85
N TYR A 175 9.85 18.97 18.36
CA TYR A 175 8.57 19.01 17.66
C TYR A 175 8.65 19.82 16.36
N GLU A 176 9.24 21.02 16.38
CA GLU A 176 9.41 21.88 15.20
C GLU A 176 10.21 21.21 14.05
N ASN A 177 11.07 20.24 14.39
CA ASN A 177 11.93 19.55 13.44
C ASN A 177 11.49 18.09 13.21
N LEU A 178 10.40 17.65 13.86
CA LEU A 178 9.96 16.26 13.79
C LEU A 178 9.46 15.95 12.38
N ALA A 179 10.01 14.88 11.81
CA ALA A 179 9.54 14.31 10.58
C ALA A 179 9.70 12.79 10.65
N VAL A 180 8.59 12.06 10.53
CA VAL A 180 8.57 10.61 10.58
C VAL A 180 8.56 10.05 9.16
N PRO A 181 9.63 9.38 8.71
CA PRO A 181 9.64 8.72 7.41
C PRO A 181 8.66 7.55 7.38
N TYR A 182 7.98 7.37 6.26
CA TYR A 182 7.09 6.24 6.04
C TYR A 182 7.17 5.73 4.61
N THR A 183 6.77 4.48 4.44
CA THR A 183 6.51 3.85 3.15
C THR A 183 5.01 3.57 3.02
N LEU A 184 4.40 4.05 1.95
CA LEU A 184 3.00 3.78 1.60
C LEU A 184 2.96 2.89 0.36
N THR A 185 2.29 1.74 0.45
CA THR A 185 2.13 0.81 -0.66
C THR A 185 0.66 0.67 -1.02
N ILE A 186 0.33 0.89 -2.29
CA ILE A 186 -1.02 0.76 -2.84
C ILE A 186 -1.02 -0.40 -3.84
N LEU A 187 -1.76 -1.45 -3.52
CA LEU A 187 -2.22 -2.46 -4.46
C LEU A 187 -3.57 -2.01 -5.03
N ASN A 188 -3.65 -1.95 -6.36
CA ASN A 188 -4.86 -1.60 -7.09
C ASN A 188 -4.95 -2.50 -8.32
N ASP A 189 -6.01 -3.31 -8.41
CA ASP A 189 -6.26 -4.24 -9.52
C ASP A 189 -5.05 -5.14 -9.85
N GLY A 190 -4.35 -5.61 -8.81
CA GLY A 190 -3.18 -6.47 -8.94
C GLY A 190 -1.86 -5.74 -9.25
N VAL A 191 -1.88 -4.41 -9.39
CA VAL A 191 -0.68 -3.57 -9.59
C VAL A 191 -0.31 -2.90 -8.28
N THR A 192 0.95 -3.02 -7.88
CA THR A 192 1.47 -2.38 -6.67
C THR A 192 2.30 -1.16 -7.03
N THR A 193 2.03 -0.04 -6.36
CA THR A 193 2.84 1.18 -6.38
C THR A 193 3.27 1.51 -4.95
N THR A 194 4.54 1.86 -4.78
CA THR A 194 5.11 2.21 -3.47
C THR A 194 5.65 3.63 -3.50
N TYR A 195 5.38 4.37 -2.43
CA TYR A 195 5.79 5.74 -2.20
C TYR A 195 6.60 5.81 -0.91
N GLU A 196 7.63 6.64 -0.91
CA GLU A 196 8.28 7.09 0.31
C GLU A 196 7.77 8.49 0.64
N GLY A 197 7.53 8.76 1.92
CA GLY A 197 7.01 10.02 2.40
C GLY A 197 7.55 10.39 3.77
N MET A 198 7.20 11.60 4.20
CA MET A 198 7.53 12.12 5.53
C MET A 198 6.26 12.71 6.12
N SER A 199 5.89 12.26 7.32
CA SER A 199 4.80 12.86 8.09
C SER A 199 5.35 13.85 9.11
N LYS A 200 4.64 14.95 9.35
CA LYS A 200 5.04 16.03 10.25
C LYS A 200 3.84 16.47 11.10
N PRO A 201 4.06 17.08 12.28
CA PRO A 201 2.96 17.49 13.14
C PRO A 201 2.05 18.56 12.52
N GLU A 202 2.61 19.45 11.70
CA GLU A 202 1.88 20.52 11.02
C GLU A 202 1.68 20.15 9.54
N GLY A 203 0.66 19.36 9.26
CA GLY A 203 0.26 19.05 7.88
C GLY A 203 -0.76 17.92 7.79
N LEU A 204 -1.81 18.15 6.99
CA LEU A 204 -2.45 17.04 6.30
C LEU A 204 -1.36 16.43 5.42
N GLY A 205 -1.20 15.11 5.44
CA GLY A 205 -0.12 14.44 4.73
C GLY A 205 -0.04 14.75 3.23
N VAL A 206 0.81 14.00 2.53
CA VAL A 206 0.80 14.05 1.07
C VAL A 206 -0.40 13.26 0.56
N ASP A 207 -1.09 13.83 -0.42
CA ASP A 207 -2.17 13.18 -1.16
C ASP A 207 -1.62 12.15 -2.16
N TYR A 208 -2.16 10.93 -2.10
CA TYR A 208 -1.86 9.82 -3.01
C TYR A 208 -3.13 9.38 -3.74
N PRO A 209 -3.54 10.09 -4.81
CA PRO A 209 -4.71 9.71 -5.59
C PRO A 209 -4.44 8.46 -6.43
N PHE A 210 -5.43 7.59 -6.56
CA PHE A 210 -5.41 6.45 -7.47
C PHE A 210 -6.79 6.13 -8.02
N GLN A 211 -6.83 5.62 -9.24
CA GLN A 211 -8.07 5.29 -9.94
C GLN A 211 -8.30 3.78 -9.95
N VAL A 212 -9.45 3.32 -9.46
CA VAL A 212 -9.94 1.96 -9.65
C VAL A 212 -10.86 1.93 -10.86
N GLY A 213 -10.70 0.91 -11.72
CA GLY A 213 -11.52 0.78 -12.92
C GLY A 213 -11.30 1.90 -13.96
N PRO A 214 -12.14 1.97 -14.99
CA PRO A 214 -12.02 3.00 -16.02
C PRO A 214 -12.36 4.39 -15.48
N VAL A 215 -11.59 5.40 -15.91
CA VAL A 215 -11.96 6.81 -15.71
C VAL A 215 -13.28 7.05 -16.43
N THR A 216 -14.37 7.13 -15.68
CA THR A 216 -15.66 7.52 -16.24
C THR A 216 -15.60 9.03 -16.46
N GLY A 217 -15.44 9.44 -17.72
CA GLY A 217 -15.34 10.86 -18.06
C GLY A 217 -16.53 11.61 -17.48
N SER A 218 -16.26 12.66 -16.70
CA SER A 218 -17.21 13.73 -16.47
C SER A 218 -17.75 14.13 -17.84
N ASN A 219 -19.06 14.08 -18.05
CA ASN A 219 -19.68 14.59 -19.27
C ASN A 219 -19.12 16.00 -19.53
N GLU A 220 -18.32 16.13 -20.60
CA GLU A 220 -17.92 17.41 -21.15
C GLU A 220 -19.15 18.02 -21.84
N THR A 221 -20.06 18.56 -21.03
CA THR A 221 -21.10 19.51 -21.44
C THR A 221 -21.44 20.39 -20.24
N ASP A 222 -20.80 21.55 -20.13
CA ASP A 222 -21.45 22.87 -20.25
C ASP A 222 -20.50 23.97 -19.77
N LEU A 223 -20.35 25.01 -20.58
CA LEU A 223 -19.66 26.25 -20.24
C LEU A 223 -20.55 27.03 -19.25
N GLY A 224 -20.47 26.68 -17.97
CA GLY A 224 -21.12 27.39 -16.86
C GLY A 224 -20.07 28.02 -15.95
N THR A 225 -19.93 29.35 -16.09
CA THR A 225 -19.25 30.34 -15.23
C THR A 225 -18.48 29.85 -13.99
N ASP A 226 -17.22 30.26 -13.92
CA ASP A 226 -16.32 30.30 -12.74
C ASP A 226 -17.06 30.39 -11.39
N GLU A 227 -17.29 29.26 -10.74
CA GLU A 227 -17.30 29.18 -9.27
C GLU A 227 -16.04 28.44 -8.85
N ALA A 228 -15.21 29.13 -8.07
CA ALA A 228 -14.03 28.55 -7.43
C ALA A 228 -14.45 27.31 -6.61
N PRO A 229 -13.58 26.28 -6.50
CA PRO A 229 -13.83 25.14 -5.63
C PRO A 229 -14.14 25.64 -4.22
N LYS A 230 -15.27 25.20 -3.66
CA LYS A 230 -15.61 25.50 -2.27
C LYS A 230 -14.66 24.72 -1.39
N ASP A 231 -13.79 25.47 -0.73
CA ASP A 231 -12.76 25.06 0.23
C ASP A 231 -13.38 24.65 1.57
N ASP A 232 -14.50 23.90 1.53
CA ASP A 232 -15.33 23.57 2.68
C ASP A 232 -15.39 22.04 2.87
N LEU A 233 -14.25 21.37 2.87
CA LEU A 233 -14.12 20.13 3.63
C LEU A 233 -13.83 20.55 5.07
N GLU A 234 -14.88 20.76 5.87
CA GLU A 234 -14.74 20.80 7.32
C GLU A 234 -14.17 19.45 7.76
N LEU A 235 -12.89 19.46 8.13
CA LEU A 235 -12.20 18.30 8.68
C LEU A 235 -12.99 17.79 9.90
N PRO A 236 -13.18 16.47 10.04
CA PRO A 236 -13.72 15.93 11.27
C PRO A 236 -12.84 16.34 12.45
N ASN A 237 -13.48 16.83 13.51
CA ASN A 237 -12.80 17.10 14.78
C ASN A 237 -12.32 15.77 15.36
N PHE A 238 -11.02 15.48 15.23
CA PHE A 238 -10.37 14.25 15.71
C PHE A 238 -10.32 14.12 17.24
N GLY A 239 -10.98 15.02 17.99
CA GLY A 239 -11.10 14.90 19.43
C GLY A 239 -9.77 15.05 20.19
N LEU A 240 -8.77 15.67 19.55
CA LEU A 240 -7.53 16.03 20.22
C LEU A 240 -7.84 17.07 21.32
N PRO A 241 -7.38 16.87 22.57
CA PRO A 241 -7.56 17.87 23.61
C PRO A 241 -6.82 19.15 23.20
N GLU A 242 -7.48 20.30 23.34
CA GLU A 242 -6.82 21.60 23.23
C GLU A 242 -5.67 21.67 24.24
N LEU A 243 -4.49 22.09 23.77
CA LEU A 243 -3.27 22.28 24.56
C LEU A 243 -3.45 23.31 25.70
#